data_AF-A0A537PDH2-F1
#
_entry.id   AF-A0A537PDH2-F1
#
_cell.length_a   1.000
_cell.length_b   1.000
_cell.length_c   1.000
_cell.angle_alpha   90.00
_cell.angle_beta   90.00
_cell.angle_gamma   90.00
#
_symmetry.space_group_name_H-M   'P 1'
#
loop_
_entity.id
_entity.type
_entity.pdbx_description
1 polymer ?
#
loop_
_entity_poly.entity_id
_entity_poly.type
_entity_poly.pdbx_seq_one_letter_code
_entity_poly.pdbx_strand_id
1 'polypeptide(L)'
;MRELLTAGVKVRLGTDNICDWFFPFGDGDMLETARMAAIASHLDDVPQLLAAACDGRRAIEEGNVADLVLVQASSFDDALARRPSERIVFKAGRQVAGPRWDDPTGGSCL
;
A
#
# COMPACT_ATOMS: atom_id res chain seq x y z
N MET A 1 -17.54 2.92 -5.72
CA MET A 1 -16.36 3.77 -5.41
C MET A 1 -16.09 4.74 -6.53
N ARG A 2 -16.03 4.24 -7.77
CA ARG A 2 -15.91 5.06 -8.99
C ARG A 2 -16.89 6.24 -9.02
N GLU A 3 -18.18 6.03 -8.74
CA GLU A 3 -19.20 7.09 -8.77
C GLU A 3 -18.90 8.21 -7.75
N LEU A 4 -18.46 7.83 -6.54
CA LEU A 4 -18.08 8.78 -5.49
C LEU A 4 -16.83 9.58 -5.89
N LEU A 5 -15.83 8.92 -6.47
CA LEU A 5 -14.62 9.55 -6.97
C LEU A 5 -14.94 10.52 -8.12
N THR A 6 -15.80 10.12 -9.07
CA THR A 6 -16.29 10.97 -10.16
C THR A 6 -17.06 12.19 -9.63
N ALA A 7 -17.80 12.03 -8.53
CA ALA A 7 -18.50 13.13 -7.86
C ALA A 7 -17.58 14.01 -7.00
N GLY A 8 -16.26 13.75 -6.98
CA GLY A 8 -15.29 14.53 -6.19
C GLY A 8 -15.29 14.21 -4.70
N VAL A 9 -15.95 13.14 -4.27
CA VAL A 9 -15.94 12.70 -2.87
C VAL A 9 -14.58 12.10 -2.54
N LYS A 10 -14.00 12.50 -1.40
CA LYS A 10 -12.76 11.92 -0.90
C LYS A 10 -13.04 10.51 -0.38
N VAL A 11 -12.44 9.50 -1.03
CA VAL A 11 -12.53 8.09 -0.61
C VAL A 11 -11.18 7.63 -0.06
N ARG A 12 -11.22 6.79 0.98
CA ARG A 12 -10.08 6.12 1.60
C ARG A 12 -10.39 4.65 1.82
N LEU A 13 -9.35 3.82 1.85
CA LEU A 13 -9.45 2.40 2.14
C LEU A 13 -9.03 2.11 3.58
N GLY A 14 -9.59 1.04 4.13
CA GLY A 14 -9.23 0.50 5.43
C GLY A 14 -9.55 -0.99 5.49
N THR A 15 -8.83 -1.71 6.35
CA THR A 15 -9.00 -3.16 6.54
C THR A 15 -10.23 -3.49 7.39
N ASP A 16 -10.65 -2.54 8.23
CA ASP A 16 -11.70 -2.68 9.26
C ASP A 16 -11.34 -3.74 10.32
N ASN A 17 -11.55 -5.01 10.01
CA ASN A 17 -11.37 -6.14 10.93
C ASN A 17 -10.07 -6.90 10.65
N ILE A 18 -9.41 -7.37 11.71
CA ILE A 18 -8.19 -8.20 11.64
C ILE A 18 -8.34 -9.38 12.58
N CYS A 19 -8.39 -10.59 12.04
CA CYS A 19 -8.46 -11.85 12.79
C CYS A 19 -9.53 -11.87 13.92
N ASP A 20 -10.70 -11.29 13.69
CA ASP A 20 -11.76 -11.22 14.69
C ASP A 20 -13.00 -12.05 14.31
N TRP A 21 -14.04 -12.00 15.17
CA TRP A 21 -15.28 -12.76 14.96
C TRP A 21 -16.09 -12.32 13.73
N PHE A 22 -15.91 -11.09 13.24
CA PHE A 22 -16.61 -10.57 12.07
C PHE A 22 -15.87 -10.92 10.78
N PHE A 23 -14.54 -10.85 10.80
CA PHE A 23 -13.70 -11.21 9.66
C PHE A 23 -12.39 -11.89 10.11
N PRO A 24 -12.36 -13.23 10.11
CA PRO A 24 -11.19 -13.99 10.53
C PRO A 24 -9.98 -13.89 9.59
N PHE A 25 -10.17 -13.41 8.36
CA PHE A 25 -9.15 -13.45 7.29
C PHE A 25 -8.38 -12.14 7.11
N GLY A 26 -8.62 -11.12 7.94
CA GLY A 26 -7.93 -9.84 7.83
C GLY A 26 -6.45 -9.97 8.18
N ASP A 27 -5.57 -9.54 7.29
CA ASP A 27 -4.11 -9.61 7.44
C ASP A 27 -3.46 -8.24 7.74
N GLY A 28 -4.23 -7.15 7.69
CA GLY A 28 -3.74 -5.79 7.91
C GLY A 28 -2.98 -5.19 6.70
N ASP A 29 -2.95 -5.87 5.55
CA ASP A 29 -2.16 -5.42 4.40
C ASP A 29 -2.96 -4.46 3.49
N MET A 30 -2.41 -3.26 3.31
CA MET A 30 -3.00 -2.26 2.42
C MET A 30 -2.90 -2.63 0.93
N LEU A 31 -1.95 -3.47 0.50
CA LEU A 31 -1.93 -3.96 -0.89
C LEU A 31 -3.04 -4.98 -1.14
N GLU A 32 -3.36 -5.84 -0.16
CA GLU A 32 -4.52 -6.73 -0.24
C GLU A 32 -5.83 -5.92 -0.22
N THR A 33 -5.93 -4.95 0.68
CA THR A 33 -7.09 -4.05 0.76
C THR A 33 -7.30 -3.28 -0.54
N ALA A 34 -6.23 -2.74 -1.15
CA ALA A 34 -6.30 -2.03 -2.42
C ALA A 34 -6.69 -2.95 -3.58
N ARG A 35 -6.18 -4.18 -3.62
CA ARG A 35 -6.56 -5.19 -4.62
C ARG A 35 -8.04 -5.56 -4.49
N MET A 36 -8.51 -5.81 -3.27
CA MET A 36 -9.91 -6.10 -3.00
C MET A 36 -10.82 -4.94 -3.41
N ALA A 37 -10.41 -3.69 -3.13
CA ALA A 37 -11.13 -2.50 -3.58
C ALA A 37 -11.18 -2.38 -5.11
N ALA A 38 -10.08 -2.66 -5.80
CA ALA A 38 -10.03 -2.64 -7.27
C ALA A 38 -11.04 -3.63 -7.88
N ILE A 39 -11.05 -4.87 -7.35
CA ILE A 39 -11.95 -5.94 -7.81
C ILE A 39 -13.40 -5.62 -7.45
N ALA A 40 -13.69 -5.32 -6.19
CA ALA A 40 -15.05 -5.15 -5.67
C ALA A 40 -15.74 -3.87 -6.20
N SER A 41 -14.96 -2.85 -6.54
CA SER A 41 -15.49 -1.55 -6.98
C SER A 41 -15.27 -1.23 -8.45
N HIS A 42 -14.67 -2.16 -9.21
CA HIS A 42 -14.30 -1.97 -10.61
C HIS A 42 -13.50 -0.68 -10.83
N LEU A 43 -12.47 -0.50 -9.99
CA LEU A 43 -11.57 0.63 -10.05
C LEU A 43 -10.19 0.15 -10.48
N ASP A 44 -9.83 0.44 -11.72
CA ASP A 44 -8.56 0.08 -12.38
C ASP A 44 -7.60 1.27 -12.52
N ASP A 45 -8.02 2.49 -12.14
CA ASP A 45 -7.17 3.67 -12.13
C ASP A 45 -6.19 3.64 -10.95
N VAL A 46 -4.91 3.38 -11.27
CA VAL A 46 -3.80 3.29 -10.31
C VAL A 46 -3.64 4.54 -9.44
N PRO A 47 -3.63 5.78 -9.98
CA PRO A 47 -3.54 6.98 -9.16
C PRO A 47 -4.69 7.12 -8.14
N GLN A 48 -5.91 6.72 -8.50
CA GLN A 48 -7.05 6.71 -7.56
C GLN A 48 -6.92 5.64 -6.49
N LEU A 49 -6.48 4.42 -6.84
CA LEU A 49 -6.22 3.36 -5.87
C LEU A 49 -5.10 3.75 -4.89
N LEU A 50 -3.99 4.26 -5.41
CA LEU A 50 -2.87 4.74 -4.60
C LEU A 50 -3.32 5.86 -3.67
N ALA A 51 -4.07 6.84 -4.17
CA ALA A 51 -4.64 7.89 -3.34
C ALA A 51 -5.58 7.33 -2.27
N ALA A 52 -6.42 6.35 -2.59
CA ALA A 52 -7.35 5.79 -1.62
C ALA A 52 -6.62 4.99 -0.52
N ALA A 53 -5.51 4.32 -0.86
CA ALA A 53 -4.69 3.55 0.08
C ALA A 53 -3.71 4.42 0.91
N CYS A 54 -3.24 5.55 0.36
CA CYS A 54 -2.18 6.37 0.96
C CYS A 54 -2.69 7.73 1.49
N ASP A 55 -3.91 7.77 2.01
CA ASP A 55 -4.54 8.98 2.57
C ASP A 55 -4.59 10.18 1.60
N GLY A 56 -4.81 9.91 0.32
CA GLY A 56 -4.93 10.89 -0.75
C GLY A 56 -3.61 11.27 -1.40
N ARG A 57 -2.48 10.78 -0.88
CA ARG A 57 -1.16 10.99 -1.49
C ARG A 57 -1.06 10.15 -2.76
N ARG A 58 -0.54 10.76 -3.82
CA ARG A 58 -0.32 10.12 -5.13
C ARG A 58 1.16 10.02 -5.50
N ALA A 59 2.01 10.74 -4.78
CA ALA A 59 3.43 10.82 -5.03
C ALA A 59 4.17 11.12 -3.73
N ILE A 60 5.48 10.89 -3.77
CA ILE A 60 6.44 11.33 -2.76
C ILE A 60 7.07 12.61 -3.28
N GLU A 61 7.16 13.63 -2.44
CA GLU A 61 7.67 14.95 -2.81
C GLU A 61 8.76 15.40 -1.83
N GLU A 62 9.75 16.14 -2.32
CA GLU A 62 10.78 16.73 -1.46
C GLU A 62 10.15 17.67 -0.41
N GLY A 63 10.73 17.69 0.79
CA GLY A 63 10.21 18.43 1.93
C GLY A 63 9.10 17.72 2.71
N ASN A 64 8.56 16.59 2.21
CA ASN A 64 7.66 15.75 3.00
C ASN A 64 8.42 15.02 4.11
N VAL A 65 7.70 14.65 5.18
CA VAL A 65 8.24 13.72 6.19
C VAL A 65 8.56 12.38 5.51
N ALA A 66 9.75 11.85 5.76
CA ALA A 66 10.22 10.58 5.19
C ALA A 66 9.55 9.35 5.86
N ASP A 67 8.23 9.25 5.68
CA ASP A 67 7.40 8.11 6.04
C ASP A 67 7.15 7.29 4.78
N LEU A 68 7.89 6.20 4.60
CA LEU A 68 7.98 5.45 3.35
C LEU A 68 7.82 3.96 3.58
N VAL A 69 7.23 3.28 2.61
CA VAL A 69 7.23 1.82 2.52
C VAL A 69 7.87 1.45 1.20
N LEU A 70 8.98 0.72 1.26
CA LEU A 70 9.66 0.20 0.08
C LEU A 70 9.18 -1.21 -0.16
N VAL A 71 8.74 -1.45 -1.39
CA VAL A 71 8.12 -2.68 -1.83
C VAL A 71 8.96 -3.22 -2.99
N GLN A 72 9.30 -4.51 -2.95
CA GLN A 72 10.05 -5.18 -4.01
C GLN A 72 9.16 -5.37 -5.25
N ALA A 73 8.94 -4.29 -5.98
CA ALA A 73 8.09 -4.23 -7.17
C ALA A 73 8.59 -3.15 -8.13
N SER A 74 8.36 -3.37 -9.42
CA SER A 74 8.73 -2.44 -10.48
C SER A 74 7.72 -1.30 -10.68
N SER A 75 6.50 -1.48 -10.21
CA SER A 75 5.41 -0.50 -10.26
C SER A 75 4.36 -0.78 -9.18
N PHE A 76 3.40 0.12 -9.01
CA PHE A 76 2.26 -0.11 -8.11
C PHE A 76 1.37 -1.27 -8.60
N ASP A 77 1.19 -1.43 -9.92
CA ASP A 77 0.47 -2.58 -10.49
C ASP A 77 1.15 -3.90 -10.16
N ASP A 78 2.47 -3.96 -10.29
CA ASP A 78 3.28 -5.12 -9.94
C ASP A 78 3.18 -5.42 -8.43
N ALA A 79 3.22 -4.38 -7.59
CA ALA A 79 3.00 -4.49 -6.15
C ALA A 79 1.61 -5.06 -5.81
N LEU A 80 0.54 -4.60 -6.46
CA LEU A 80 -0.82 -5.12 -6.28
C LEU A 80 -0.99 -6.55 -6.81
N ALA A 81 -0.32 -6.88 -7.91
CA ALA A 81 -0.39 -8.20 -8.51
C ALA A 81 0.30 -9.25 -7.63
N ARG A 82 1.53 -8.94 -7.18
CA ARG A 82 2.39 -9.87 -6.43
C ARG A 82 2.21 -9.84 -4.92
N ARG A 83 1.84 -8.69 -4.36
CA ARG A 83 1.70 -8.43 -2.91
C ARG A 83 2.88 -9.00 -2.11
N PRO A 84 4.12 -8.57 -2.40
CA PRO A 84 5.28 -9.07 -1.67
C PRO A 84 5.15 -8.71 -0.18
N SER A 85 5.39 -9.69 0.68
CA SER A 85 5.32 -9.55 2.14
C SER A 85 6.57 -8.89 2.71
N GLU A 86 7.73 -9.09 2.08
CA GLU A 86 8.97 -8.42 2.47
C GLU A 86 8.97 -6.95 2.04
N ARG A 87 8.99 -6.06 3.03
CA ARG A 87 8.96 -4.61 2.86
C ARG A 87 9.88 -3.93 3.86
N ILE A 88 10.43 -2.79 3.47
CA ILE A 88 11.22 -1.94 4.36
C ILE A 88 10.38 -0.72 4.70
N VAL A 89 10.25 -0.41 5.99
CA VAL A 89 9.42 0.70 6.46
C VAL A 89 10.30 1.75 7.11
N PHE A 90 10.13 3.00 6.66
CA PHE A 90 10.73 4.18 7.25
C PHE A 90 9.66 5.03 7.93
N LYS A 91 9.97 5.54 9.12
CA LYS A 91 9.18 6.53 9.85
C LYS A 91 10.08 7.70 10.22
N ALA A 92 9.73 8.90 9.80
CA ALA A 92 10.50 10.13 10.00
C ALA A 92 11.99 9.96 9.61
N GLY A 93 12.25 9.29 8.49
CA GLY A 93 13.60 9.06 7.97
C GLY A 93 14.39 7.96 8.70
N ARG A 94 13.78 7.23 9.63
CA ARG A 94 14.42 6.10 10.33
C ARG A 94 13.77 4.80 9.90
N GLN A 95 14.58 3.81 9.54
CA GLN A 95 14.07 2.46 9.30
C GLN A 95 13.51 1.89 10.61
N VAL A 96 12.25 1.42 10.57
CA VAL A 96 11.54 0.87 11.75
C VAL A 96 11.14 -0.59 11.59
N ALA A 97 11.11 -1.11 10.34
CA ALA A 97 10.82 -2.52 10.07
C ALA A 97 11.47 -2.98 8.76
N GLY A 98 11.52 -4.30 8.56
CA GLY A 98 12.04 -4.95 7.36
C GLY A 98 13.54 -5.25 7.37
N PRO A 99 14.06 -5.88 6.31
CA PRO A 99 15.50 -6.09 6.11
C PRO A 99 16.29 -4.78 6.14
N ARG A 100 17.52 -4.80 6.62
CA ARG A 100 18.38 -3.59 6.66
C ARG A 100 18.57 -3.02 5.26
N TRP A 101 18.26 -1.74 5.08
CA TRP A 101 18.42 -1.04 3.81
C TRP A 101 19.88 -0.97 3.33
N ASP A 102 20.82 -0.73 4.26
CA ASP A 102 22.25 -0.56 3.96
C ASP A 102 23.07 -1.86 4.05
N ASP A 103 22.45 -3.04 3.93
CA ASP A 103 23.19 -4.30 3.91
C ASP A 103 23.63 -4.63 2.47
N PRO A 104 24.93 -4.50 2.12
CA PRO A 104 25.42 -4.84 0.79
C PRO A 104 25.44 -6.35 0.53
N THR A 105 25.15 -7.17 1.55
CA THR A 105 24.93 -8.62 1.42
C THR A 105 23.46 -9.00 1.34
N GLY A 106 22.55 -8.02 1.19
CA GLY A 106 21.12 -8.22 0.93
C GLY A 106 20.90 -9.36 -0.04
N GLY A 107 20.46 -10.48 0.51
CA GLY A 107 20.45 -11.77 -0.15
C GLY A 107 19.80 -11.70 -1.52
N SER A 108 20.42 -12.40 -2.45
CA SER A 108 19.78 -12.85 -3.68
C SER A 108 18.46 -13.54 -3.32
N CYS A 109 17.35 -12.81 -3.32
CA CYS A 109 16.02 -13.37 -3.46
C CYS A 109 15.73 -13.57 -4.95
N LEU A 110 16.26 -14.66 -5.49
CA LEU A 110 15.76 -15.36 -6.67
C LEU A 110 15.13 -16.67 -6.21
#